data_AF-A0A7R9WBX5-F1
#
_entry.id   AF-A0A7R9WBX5-F1
#
_cell.length_a   1.000
_cell.length_b   1.000
_cell.length_c   1.000
_cell.angle_alpha   90.00
_cell.angle_beta   90.00
_cell.angle_gamma   90.00
#
_symmetry.space_group_name_H-M   'P 1'
#
loop_
_entity.id
_entity.type
_entity.pdbx_description
1 polymer ?
#
loop_
_entity_poly.entity_id
_entity_poly.type
_entity_poly.pdbx_seq_one_letter_code
_entity_poly.pdbx_strand_id
1 'polypeptide(L)'
;ATENPNLNRANPTEIHPSNLSIAVGEIFFTAPGGIPGMPAPPENCNIDPLLRLITSNTIVEIMEKEGIYGAAIDLNHFASSGTPLCDRFLTACAAVRAGQPAGQFFVRLVFHGTAEHNVYPILQNGLDPARRRGQAFGPGEYFATSPWRSVGYCRGGKMMLVFAVLVEEQNFKGPGGGIVVVSQRERQLPLAIANFSEVDKTVMRESSLFRSRMQALEREVETKEKEAQDANYKAKVIQLVIQNELQAASDLYKRACDSGTGQPPSWSAEISAYVRSAVRDTTFVDALFPGLPLVSKVPKKSVETFERDASEARCRFAKAKAAEAEKTKLIQLVTQNELQAASDLYKRACNSITGQPPSWSRDLPIPVRRAIRDTD
;
A
#
# COMPACT_ATOMS: atom_id res chain seq x y z
N ALA A 1 18.89 -47.28 -25.97
CA ALA A 1 18.25 -47.14 -24.65
C ALA A 1 19.12 -46.22 -23.82
N THR A 2 18.87 -44.92 -23.91
CA THR A 2 19.55 -43.88 -23.14
C THR A 2 18.48 -42.94 -22.65
N GLU A 3 18.11 -43.12 -21.38
CA GLU A 3 17.06 -42.36 -20.71
C GLU A 3 17.57 -40.97 -20.30
N ASN A 4 16.65 -40.02 -20.42
CA ASN A 4 16.84 -38.59 -20.29
C ASN A 4 16.09 -38.15 -19.02
N PRO A 5 16.73 -37.66 -17.95
CA PRO A 5 16.02 -37.23 -16.76
C PRO A 5 15.86 -35.70 -16.80
N ASN A 6 14.75 -35.22 -17.36
CA ASN A 6 14.38 -33.82 -17.25
C ASN A 6 12.86 -33.70 -17.14
N LEU A 7 12.33 -33.69 -15.92
CA LEU A 7 10.93 -33.37 -15.65
C LEU A 7 10.79 -32.68 -14.28
N ASN A 8 10.30 -31.44 -14.37
CA ASN A 8 9.43 -30.74 -13.43
C ASN A 8 9.90 -30.55 -11.97
N ARG A 9 10.59 -29.43 -11.74
CA ARG A 9 10.34 -28.63 -10.53
C ARG A 9 9.44 -27.46 -10.91
N ALA A 10 8.19 -27.52 -10.46
CA ALA A 10 7.33 -26.35 -10.39
C ALA A 10 7.96 -25.36 -9.41
N ASN A 11 8.21 -24.14 -9.86
CA ASN A 11 8.62 -23.05 -8.97
C ASN A 11 7.47 -22.75 -8.00
N PRO A 12 7.73 -22.64 -6.69
CA PRO A 12 6.74 -22.14 -5.76
C PRO A 12 6.40 -20.70 -6.16
N THR A 13 5.12 -20.38 -6.19
CA THR A 13 4.60 -19.02 -6.32
C THR A 13 5.22 -18.17 -5.20
N GLU A 14 6.26 -17.41 -5.52
CA GLU A 14 6.82 -16.43 -4.61
C GLU A 14 5.76 -15.35 -4.37
N ILE A 15 5.33 -15.25 -3.12
CA ILE A 15 4.51 -14.14 -2.64
C ILE A 15 5.37 -12.89 -2.75
N HIS A 16 4.99 -12.00 -3.67
CA HIS A 16 5.69 -10.75 -3.94
C HIS A 16 5.73 -9.86 -2.67
N PRO A 17 6.92 -9.39 -2.21
CA PRO A 17 7.06 -8.58 -1.01
C PRO A 17 6.85 -7.07 -1.26
N SER A 18 5.77 -6.70 -1.98
CA SER A 18 5.44 -5.29 -2.26
C SER A 18 4.54 -4.62 -1.20
N ASN A 19 3.98 -5.35 -0.23
CA ASN A 19 3.06 -4.76 0.77
C ASN A 19 3.71 -4.21 2.05
N LEU A 20 5.05 -4.17 2.16
CA LEU A 20 5.72 -3.42 3.23
C LEU A 20 5.87 -1.93 2.86
N SER A 21 4.74 -1.25 2.73
CA SER A 21 4.57 0.03 3.43
C SER A 21 4.53 -0.31 4.92
N ILE A 22 5.00 0.57 5.80
CA ILE A 22 4.90 0.37 7.25
C ILE A 22 3.41 0.51 7.62
N ALA A 23 2.62 -0.51 7.29
CA ALA A 23 1.23 -0.68 7.63
C ALA A 23 1.20 -1.16 9.07
N VAL A 24 1.48 -0.26 10.00
CA VAL A 24 1.24 -0.56 11.40
C VAL A 24 -0.26 -0.82 11.57
N GLY A 25 -0.59 -2.04 12.02
CA GLY A 25 -1.94 -2.38 12.47
C GLY A 25 -2.88 -2.94 11.43
N GLU A 26 -2.39 -3.69 10.44
CA GLU A 26 -3.25 -4.61 9.69
C GLU A 26 -3.37 -5.93 10.43
N ILE A 27 -4.58 -6.23 10.89
CA ILE A 27 -4.93 -7.57 11.36
C ILE A 27 -5.76 -8.22 10.27
N PHE A 28 -5.15 -9.20 9.62
CA PHE A 28 -5.85 -10.02 8.63
C PHE A 28 -6.70 -11.06 9.35
N PHE A 29 -8.00 -11.06 9.05
CA PHE A 29 -8.88 -12.16 9.43
C PHE A 29 -8.91 -13.14 8.26
N THR A 30 -7.98 -14.08 8.22
CA THR A 30 -8.05 -15.16 7.23
C THR A 30 -9.13 -16.15 7.65
N ALA A 31 -10.14 -16.35 6.81
CA ALA A 31 -11.01 -17.51 6.93
C ALA A 31 -10.18 -18.78 6.68
N PRO A 32 -10.27 -19.83 7.50
CA PRO A 32 -9.67 -21.11 7.15
C PRO A 32 -10.35 -21.63 5.88
N GLY A 33 -9.55 -21.98 4.87
CA GLY A 33 -10.03 -22.60 3.64
C GLY A 33 -10.94 -23.79 3.96
N GLY A 34 -12.12 -23.82 3.33
CA GLY A 34 -13.15 -24.81 3.57
C GLY A 34 -12.68 -26.24 3.28
N ILE A 35 -12.33 -26.96 4.34
CA ILE A 35 -12.32 -28.42 4.37
C ILE A 35 -13.58 -28.85 5.13
N PRO A 36 -14.48 -29.65 4.53
CA PRO A 36 -15.65 -30.17 5.23
C PRO A 36 -15.21 -31.01 6.44
N GLY A 37 -15.68 -30.66 7.65
CA GLY A 37 -15.43 -31.42 8.88
C GLY A 37 -14.53 -30.76 9.93
N MET A 38 -14.14 -29.50 9.76
CA MET A 38 -13.46 -28.73 10.82
C MET A 38 -14.47 -28.16 11.84
N PRO A 39 -14.12 -28.12 13.14
CA PRO A 39 -14.97 -27.55 14.19
C PRO A 39 -15.25 -26.07 13.94
N ALA A 40 -16.35 -25.58 14.51
CA ALA A 40 -16.80 -24.20 14.39
C ALA A 40 -15.67 -23.19 14.67
N PRO A 41 -15.69 -21.99 14.05
CA PRO A 41 -14.68 -20.98 14.29
C PRO A 41 -14.58 -20.64 15.78
N PRO A 42 -13.38 -20.35 16.33
CA PRO A 42 -13.29 -19.89 17.70
C PRO A 42 -14.17 -18.65 17.89
N GLU A 43 -15.01 -18.69 18.93
CA GLU A 43 -16.08 -17.73 19.24
C GLU A 43 -15.60 -16.29 19.48
N ASN A 44 -14.29 -16.05 19.55
CA ASN A 44 -13.76 -14.77 20.04
C ASN A 44 -13.05 -13.98 18.94
N CYS A 45 -13.82 -13.17 18.20
CA CYS A 45 -13.23 -11.99 17.55
C CYS A 45 -12.78 -11.06 18.70
N ASN A 46 -11.48 -11.02 18.96
CA ASN A 46 -10.91 -10.31 20.11
C ASN A 46 -10.21 -9.03 19.66
N ILE A 47 -10.54 -7.88 20.26
CA ILE A 47 -9.87 -6.59 20.02
C ILE A 47 -8.55 -6.43 20.78
N ASP A 48 -8.21 -7.34 21.69
CA ASP A 48 -6.99 -7.28 22.50
C ASP A 48 -5.71 -7.05 21.69
N PRO A 49 -5.49 -7.66 20.51
CA PRO A 49 -4.30 -7.35 19.72
C PRO A 49 -4.24 -5.89 19.26
N LEU A 50 -5.39 -5.28 18.94
CA LEU A 50 -5.48 -3.85 18.61
C LEU A 50 -5.21 -3.00 19.83
N LEU A 51 -5.79 -3.35 20.99
CA LEU A 51 -5.53 -2.64 22.24
C LEU A 51 -4.04 -2.72 22.61
N ARG A 52 -3.39 -3.90 22.48
CA ARG A 52 -1.95 -4.07 22.69
C ARG A 52 -1.11 -3.21 21.74
N LEU A 53 -1.54 -3.05 20.50
CA LEU A 53 -0.87 -2.19 19.53
C LEU A 53 -1.05 -0.69 19.82
N ILE A 54 -2.16 -0.32 20.46
CA ILE A 54 -2.41 1.05 20.90
C ILE A 54 -1.66 1.35 22.19
N THR A 55 -1.57 0.39 23.10
CA THR A 55 -0.80 0.51 24.34
C THR A 55 0.69 0.33 24.14
N SER A 56 1.13 -0.26 23.03
CA SER A 56 2.53 -0.16 22.61
C SER A 56 2.81 1.28 22.20
N ASN A 57 4.02 1.76 22.46
CA ASN A 57 4.46 3.11 22.05
C ASN A 57 4.43 3.33 20.52
N THR A 58 3.92 2.38 19.74
CA THR A 58 3.90 2.40 18.29
C THR A 58 3.09 3.58 17.72
N ILE A 59 1.94 3.94 18.30
CA ILE A 59 1.19 5.12 17.82
C ILE A 59 1.98 6.40 18.10
N VAL A 60 2.57 6.52 19.28
CA VAL A 60 3.43 7.65 19.64
C VAL A 60 4.60 7.75 18.66
N GLU A 61 5.30 6.65 18.39
CA GLU A 61 6.41 6.60 17.42
C GLU A 61 5.97 7.01 16.00
N ILE A 62 4.78 6.60 15.55
CA ILE A 62 4.23 7.02 14.25
C ILE A 62 3.99 8.53 14.24
N MET A 63 3.39 9.06 15.30
CA MET A 63 3.11 10.49 15.43
C MET A 63 4.40 11.31 15.44
N GLU A 64 5.42 10.89 16.19
CA GLU A 64 6.71 11.57 16.27
C GLU A 64 7.47 11.55 14.94
N LYS A 65 7.45 10.41 14.23
CA LYS A 65 8.00 10.30 12.86
C LYS A 65 7.30 11.25 11.89
N GLU A 66 6.06 11.62 12.16
CA GLU A 66 5.28 12.56 11.37
C GLU A 66 5.36 14.01 11.87
N GLY A 67 6.24 14.29 12.83
CA GLY A 67 6.44 15.63 13.37
C GLY A 67 5.37 16.05 14.40
N ILE A 68 4.67 15.10 15.00
CA ILE A 68 3.68 15.33 16.07
C ILE A 68 4.29 14.81 17.38
N TYR A 69 4.67 15.72 18.27
CA TYR A 69 5.47 15.39 19.45
C TYR A 69 4.68 15.53 20.75
N GLY A 70 5.23 14.89 21.81
CA GLY A 70 4.61 14.86 23.13
C GLY A 70 3.29 14.09 23.11
N ALA A 71 3.22 13.02 22.29
CA ALA A 71 2.00 12.26 22.13
C ALA A 71 1.75 11.36 23.35
N ALA A 72 0.53 11.39 23.88
CA ALA A 72 0.05 10.52 24.95
C ALA A 72 -1.29 9.89 24.56
N ILE A 73 -1.46 8.60 24.84
CA ILE A 73 -2.61 7.82 24.40
C ILE A 73 -3.53 7.51 25.58
N ASP A 74 -4.76 8.01 25.51
CA ASP A 74 -5.82 7.71 26.47
C ASP A 74 -6.82 6.72 25.84
N LEU A 75 -6.92 5.52 26.40
CA LEU A 75 -7.83 4.50 25.90
C LEU A 75 -9.30 4.88 26.11
N ASN A 76 -10.14 4.56 25.12
CA ASN A 76 -11.58 4.74 25.21
C ASN A 76 -12.21 3.60 26.01
N HIS A 77 -12.60 3.86 27.26
CA HIS A 77 -13.32 2.86 28.07
C HIS A 77 -14.66 2.43 27.45
N PHE A 78 -15.32 3.28 26.64
CA PHE A 78 -16.53 2.91 25.89
C PHE A 78 -16.27 1.94 24.73
N ALA A 79 -15.02 1.62 24.42
CA ALA A 79 -14.63 0.60 23.45
C ALA A 79 -14.19 -0.72 24.09
N SER A 80 -14.35 -0.86 25.41
CA SER A 80 -14.06 -2.11 26.12
C SER A 80 -15.01 -3.23 25.69
N SER A 81 -14.58 -4.49 25.82
CA SER A 81 -15.43 -5.65 25.55
C SER A 81 -16.74 -5.59 26.36
N GLY A 82 -17.88 -5.93 25.74
CA GLY A 82 -19.20 -5.88 26.36
C GLY A 82 -19.86 -4.50 26.36
N THR A 83 -19.25 -3.51 25.71
CA THR A 83 -19.86 -2.19 25.48
C THR A 83 -20.63 -2.16 24.15
N PRO A 84 -21.69 -1.35 24.02
CA PRO A 84 -22.46 -1.27 22.77
C PRO A 84 -21.65 -0.86 21.53
N LEU A 85 -20.55 -0.11 21.68
CA LEU A 85 -19.67 0.23 20.56
C LEU A 85 -18.83 -0.98 20.13
N CYS A 86 -18.19 -1.64 21.09
CA CYS A 86 -17.35 -2.81 20.83
C CYS A 86 -18.18 -3.96 20.26
N ASP A 87 -19.31 -4.30 20.87
CA ASP A 87 -20.15 -5.44 20.47
C ASP A 87 -20.69 -5.25 19.05
N ARG A 88 -21.07 -4.02 18.69
CA ARG A 88 -21.49 -3.69 17.32
C ARG A 88 -20.35 -3.89 16.32
N PHE A 89 -19.14 -3.47 16.65
CA PHE A 89 -17.96 -3.64 15.79
C PHE A 89 -17.56 -5.10 15.62
N LEU A 90 -17.54 -5.87 16.72
CA LEU A 90 -17.26 -7.29 16.71
C LEU A 90 -18.32 -8.08 15.94
N THR A 91 -19.59 -7.70 16.07
CA THR A 91 -20.69 -8.27 15.27
C THR A 91 -20.47 -8.03 13.78
N ALA A 92 -20.07 -6.82 13.38
CA ALA A 92 -19.74 -6.53 11.98
C ALA A 92 -18.55 -7.36 11.46
N CYS A 93 -17.51 -7.52 12.27
CA CYS A 93 -16.37 -8.38 11.93
C CYS A 93 -16.79 -9.85 11.75
N ALA A 94 -17.61 -10.37 12.67
CA ALA A 94 -18.15 -11.72 12.60
C ALA A 94 -19.06 -11.92 11.39
N ALA A 95 -19.93 -10.95 11.08
CA ALA A 95 -20.85 -11.01 9.95
C ALA A 95 -20.11 -11.04 8.61
N VAL A 96 -19.07 -10.21 8.46
CA VAL A 96 -18.18 -10.26 7.30
C VAL A 96 -17.54 -11.64 7.22
N ARG A 97 -16.91 -12.14 8.29
CA ARG A 97 -16.28 -13.47 8.29
C ARG A 97 -17.24 -14.61 7.91
N ALA A 98 -18.48 -14.56 8.39
CA ALA A 98 -19.49 -15.60 8.12
C ALA A 98 -20.09 -15.52 6.71
N GLY A 99 -20.15 -14.32 6.12
CA GLY A 99 -20.89 -14.05 4.89
C GLY A 99 -20.05 -13.91 3.62
N GLN A 100 -18.74 -14.17 3.64
CA GLN A 100 -17.84 -13.78 2.55
C GLN A 100 -18.03 -14.54 1.21
N PRO A 101 -18.49 -13.86 0.14
CA PRO A 101 -17.89 -14.01 -1.19
C PRO A 101 -16.47 -13.40 -1.21
N ALA A 102 -15.70 -13.70 -2.26
CA ALA A 102 -14.24 -13.62 -2.40
C ALA A 102 -13.46 -12.30 -2.11
N GLY A 103 -14.04 -11.27 -1.47
CA GLY A 103 -13.31 -10.03 -1.14
C GLY A 103 -12.53 -10.13 0.17
N GLN A 104 -11.30 -9.62 0.25
CA GLN A 104 -10.49 -9.67 1.48
C GLN A 104 -10.79 -8.48 2.39
N PHE A 105 -11.37 -8.72 3.57
CA PHE A 105 -11.56 -7.70 4.60
C PHE A 105 -10.45 -7.74 5.65
N PHE A 106 -10.11 -6.58 6.19
CA PHE A 106 -9.15 -6.47 7.28
C PHE A 106 -9.48 -5.28 8.19
N VAL A 107 -8.94 -5.29 9.40
CA VAL A 107 -9.04 -4.15 10.32
C VAL A 107 -7.79 -3.30 10.22
N ARG A 108 -8.00 -1.98 10.14
CA ARG A 108 -6.94 -0.98 10.04
C ARG A 108 -7.05 0.04 11.16
N LEU A 109 -5.91 0.41 11.76
CA LEU A 109 -5.82 1.58 12.62
C LEU A 109 -5.73 2.85 11.77
N VAL A 110 -6.57 3.83 12.08
CA VAL A 110 -6.68 5.09 11.35
C VAL A 110 -6.91 6.26 12.30
N PHE A 111 -6.67 7.47 11.81
CA PHE A 111 -6.71 8.70 12.58
C PHE A 111 -7.85 9.59 12.12
N HIS A 112 -8.53 10.24 13.06
CA HIS A 112 -9.60 11.19 12.78
C HIS A 112 -9.42 12.46 13.60
N GLY A 113 -9.13 13.56 12.91
CA GLY A 113 -9.08 14.88 13.53
C GLY A 113 -10.47 15.50 13.59
N THR A 114 -10.79 16.15 14.70
CA THR A 114 -12.06 16.85 14.90
C THR A 114 -11.87 18.00 15.88
N ALA A 115 -12.80 18.94 15.94
CA ALA A 115 -12.77 19.97 16.98
C ALA A 115 -12.93 19.33 18.37
N GLU A 116 -12.16 19.82 19.34
CA GLU A 116 -11.99 19.19 20.67
C GLU A 116 -13.31 18.90 21.40
N HIS A 117 -14.28 19.82 21.33
CA HIS A 117 -15.61 19.63 21.92
C HIS A 117 -16.41 18.45 21.36
N ASN A 118 -16.01 17.87 20.22
CA ASN A 118 -16.64 16.68 19.64
C ASN A 118 -15.97 15.37 20.07
N VAL A 119 -14.76 15.40 20.66
CA VAL A 119 -13.97 14.21 20.97
C VAL A 119 -14.74 13.25 21.88
N TYR A 120 -15.16 13.71 23.07
CA TYR A 120 -15.89 12.86 24.02
C TYR A 120 -17.25 12.37 23.50
N PRO A 121 -18.11 13.22 22.88
CA PRO A 121 -19.32 12.74 22.22
C PRO A 121 -19.07 11.61 21.21
N ILE A 122 -17.98 11.69 20.43
CA ILE A 122 -17.60 10.66 19.47
C ILE A 122 -17.06 9.41 20.16
N LEU A 123 -16.28 9.53 21.24
CA LEU A 123 -15.84 8.35 22.00
C LEU A 123 -17.00 7.53 22.55
N GLN A 124 -18.04 8.21 23.03
CA GLN A 124 -19.20 7.56 23.64
C GLN A 124 -20.18 7.00 22.61
N ASN A 125 -20.41 7.75 21.52
CA ASN A 125 -21.49 7.45 20.57
C ASN A 125 -20.99 7.00 19.19
N GLY A 126 -19.69 7.10 18.90
CA GLY A 126 -19.16 7.01 17.55
C GLY A 126 -19.47 8.25 16.70
N LEU A 127 -19.07 8.23 15.43
CA LEU A 127 -19.36 9.31 14.49
C LEU A 127 -20.84 9.31 14.10
N ASP A 128 -21.39 10.51 13.89
CA ASP A 128 -22.79 10.77 13.55
C ASP A 128 -22.97 10.88 12.03
N PRO A 129 -23.63 9.90 11.37
CA PRO A 129 -23.86 9.92 9.93
C PRO A 129 -24.64 11.14 9.43
N ALA A 130 -25.46 11.77 10.28
CA ALA A 130 -26.24 12.95 9.91
C ALA A 130 -25.36 14.19 9.65
N ARG A 131 -24.09 14.15 10.06
CA ARG A 131 -23.11 15.24 9.87
C ARG A 131 -22.28 15.11 8.58
N ARG A 132 -22.51 14.07 7.77
CA ARG A 132 -21.81 13.88 6.48
C ARG A 132 -22.26 14.93 5.46
N ARG A 133 -21.37 15.87 5.07
CA ARG A 133 -21.66 16.91 4.07
C ARG A 133 -20.43 17.26 3.23
N GLY A 134 -20.62 17.50 1.93
CA GLY A 134 -19.60 18.10 1.04
C GLY A 134 -18.33 17.25 0.82
N GLN A 135 -18.47 15.94 0.73
CA GLN A 135 -17.36 14.99 0.81
C GLN A 135 -16.80 14.58 -0.58
N ALA A 136 -15.49 14.71 -0.78
CA ALA A 136 -14.85 14.61 -2.10
C ALA A 136 -14.80 13.19 -2.71
N PHE A 137 -14.73 12.15 -1.88
CA PHE A 137 -14.63 10.75 -2.28
C PHE A 137 -15.93 9.95 -2.05
N GLY A 138 -17.06 10.66 -2.01
CA GLY A 138 -18.38 10.07 -1.76
C GLY A 138 -18.78 10.07 -0.29
N PRO A 139 -20.01 9.59 -0.01
CA PRO A 139 -20.61 9.64 1.32
C PRO A 139 -19.97 8.62 2.27
N GLY A 140 -19.50 9.08 3.43
CA GLY A 140 -18.99 8.22 4.49
C GLY A 140 -18.20 8.99 5.54
N GLU A 141 -17.65 8.29 6.52
CA GLU A 141 -16.70 8.87 7.46
C GLU A 141 -15.28 8.81 6.92
N TYR A 142 -14.54 9.88 7.10
CA TYR A 142 -13.20 10.06 6.54
C TYR A 142 -12.17 9.85 7.63
N PHE A 143 -11.24 8.95 7.36
CA PHE A 143 -10.11 8.69 8.23
C PHE A 143 -8.82 8.82 7.44
N ALA A 144 -7.74 9.20 8.11
CA ALA A 144 -6.42 9.19 7.53
C ALA A 144 -5.64 7.95 7.98
N THR A 145 -4.88 7.34 7.08
CA THR A 145 -3.90 6.30 7.44
C THR A 145 -2.64 6.88 8.10
N SER A 146 -2.57 8.20 8.26
CA SER A 146 -1.43 8.96 8.77
C SER A 146 -1.91 10.11 9.64
N PRO A 147 -1.44 10.26 10.89
CA PRO A 147 -1.94 11.29 11.80
C PRO A 147 -1.73 12.71 11.28
N TRP A 148 -0.66 13.02 10.54
CA TRP A 148 -0.40 14.37 10.04
C TRP A 148 -1.55 14.95 9.21
N ARG A 149 -2.24 14.10 8.42
CA ARG A 149 -3.38 14.52 7.59
C ARG A 149 -4.58 14.91 8.46
N SER A 150 -4.68 14.34 9.65
CA SER A 150 -5.75 14.61 10.62
C SER A 150 -5.49 15.86 11.45
N VAL A 151 -4.24 16.32 11.60
CA VAL A 151 -3.90 17.52 12.40
C VAL A 151 -4.68 18.76 11.96
N GLY A 152 -4.82 19.00 10.65
CA GLY A 152 -5.58 20.14 10.13
C GLY A 152 -7.07 20.11 10.53
N TYR A 153 -7.63 18.92 10.74
CA TYR A 153 -9.01 18.72 11.16
C TYR A 153 -9.22 18.84 12.68
N CYS A 154 -8.14 18.88 13.48
CA CYS A 154 -8.21 19.16 14.91
C CYS A 154 -8.58 20.63 15.22
N ARG A 155 -8.66 21.51 14.21
CA ARG A 155 -9.07 22.93 14.32
C ARG A 155 -8.25 23.73 15.36
N GLY A 156 -6.96 23.43 15.47
CA GLY A 156 -6.05 24.04 16.45
C GLY A 156 -6.02 23.32 17.80
N GLY A 157 -6.97 22.41 18.05
CA GLY A 157 -6.97 21.51 19.19
C GLY A 157 -5.80 20.52 19.15
N LYS A 158 -5.57 19.90 20.30
CA LYS A 158 -4.43 19.02 20.60
C LYS A 158 -4.83 17.57 20.83
N MET A 159 -6.04 17.22 20.40
CA MET A 159 -6.63 15.90 20.51
C MET A 159 -6.95 15.35 19.13
N MET A 160 -6.63 14.09 18.92
CA MET A 160 -6.97 13.33 17.72
C MET A 160 -7.53 11.98 18.12
N LEU A 161 -8.54 11.49 17.40
CA LEU A 161 -9.11 10.18 17.67
C LEU A 161 -8.35 9.11 16.87
N VAL A 162 -8.11 7.97 17.51
CA VAL A 162 -7.61 6.74 16.88
C VAL A 162 -8.78 5.76 16.77
N PHE A 163 -9.02 5.25 15.57
CA PHE A 163 -10.07 4.27 15.29
C PHE A 163 -9.47 2.95 14.81
N ALA A 164 -10.15 1.85 15.13
CA ALA A 164 -10.13 0.67 14.29
C ALA A 164 -11.28 0.73 13.30
N VAL A 165 -10.98 0.46 12.03
CA VAL A 165 -11.98 0.40 10.96
C VAL A 165 -11.88 -0.92 10.21
N LEU A 166 -13.03 -1.55 9.96
CA LEU A 166 -13.16 -2.75 9.13
C LEU A 166 -13.32 -2.32 7.68
N VAL A 167 -12.36 -2.67 6.83
CA VAL A 167 -12.22 -2.12 5.48
C VAL A 167 -11.92 -3.20 4.44
N GLU A 168 -12.20 -2.82 3.20
CA GLU A 168 -11.83 -3.50 1.96
C GLU A 168 -10.88 -2.59 1.19
N GLU A 169 -10.15 -3.13 0.20
CA GLU A 169 -9.23 -2.35 -0.63
C GLU A 169 -9.92 -1.15 -1.31
N GLN A 170 -11.18 -1.32 -1.72
CA GLN A 170 -11.99 -0.27 -2.31
C GLN A 170 -12.32 0.91 -1.37
N ASN A 171 -12.18 0.75 -0.05
CA ASN A 171 -12.40 1.85 0.90
C ASN A 171 -11.26 2.87 0.92
N PHE A 172 -10.09 2.53 0.36
CA PHE A 172 -8.94 3.41 0.28
C PHE A 172 -9.10 4.38 -0.89
N LYS A 173 -8.94 5.67 -0.62
CA LYS A 173 -9.17 6.79 -1.53
C LYS A 173 -8.01 7.78 -1.51
N GLY A 174 -7.98 8.62 -2.53
CA GLY A 174 -6.97 9.66 -2.70
C GLY A 174 -5.58 9.12 -3.09
N PRO A 175 -4.59 10.02 -3.28
CA PRO A 175 -3.26 9.63 -3.69
C PRO A 175 -2.60 8.63 -2.73
N GLY A 176 -2.35 7.42 -3.27
CA GLY A 176 -1.73 6.28 -2.59
C GLY A 176 -2.45 5.83 -1.32
N GLY A 177 -3.79 5.83 -1.34
CA GLY A 177 -4.60 5.22 -0.27
C GLY A 177 -4.48 5.92 1.08
N GLY A 178 -4.11 7.21 1.10
CA GLY A 178 -3.92 7.96 2.34
C GLY A 178 -5.20 8.27 3.12
N ILE A 179 -6.36 8.04 2.52
CA ILE A 179 -7.69 8.34 3.08
C ILE A 179 -8.53 7.07 3.04
N VAL A 180 -9.20 6.75 4.13
CA VAL A 180 -10.15 5.64 4.22
C VAL A 180 -11.55 6.24 4.37
N VAL A 181 -12.50 5.75 3.56
CA VAL A 181 -13.90 6.16 3.63
C VAL A 181 -14.78 4.96 3.99
N VAL A 182 -15.47 5.05 5.14
CA VAL A 182 -16.36 3.99 5.65
C VAL A 182 -17.74 4.56 5.89
N SER A 183 -18.77 4.01 5.25
CA SER A 183 -20.15 4.51 5.40
C SER A 183 -20.94 3.80 6.50
N GLN A 184 -20.58 2.56 6.83
CA GLN A 184 -21.23 1.75 7.87
C GLN A 184 -20.72 2.10 9.27
N ARG A 185 -21.62 2.48 10.19
CA ARG A 185 -21.27 2.90 11.55
C ARG A 185 -20.80 1.73 12.42
N GLU A 186 -21.22 0.52 12.09
CA GLU A 186 -20.82 -0.72 12.71
C GLU A 186 -19.40 -1.16 12.33
N ARG A 187 -18.81 -0.61 11.26
CA ARG A 187 -17.45 -0.92 10.81
C ARG A 187 -16.38 -0.01 11.39
N GLN A 188 -16.70 0.77 12.42
CA GLN A 188 -15.80 1.75 13.03
C GLN A 188 -15.88 1.70 14.56
N LEU A 189 -14.73 1.70 15.22
CA LEU A 189 -14.61 1.67 16.67
C LEU A 189 -13.61 2.73 17.13
N PRO A 190 -14.04 3.80 17.83
CA PRO A 190 -13.11 4.78 18.41
C PRO A 190 -12.36 4.14 19.57
N LEU A 191 -11.07 3.89 19.43
CA LEU A 191 -10.28 3.13 20.40
C LEU A 191 -9.56 4.00 21.42
N ALA A 192 -9.10 5.19 21.03
CA ALA A 192 -8.31 6.05 21.91
C ALA A 192 -8.34 7.52 21.49
N ILE A 193 -7.91 8.39 22.40
CA ILE A 193 -7.47 9.76 22.12
C ILE A 193 -5.95 9.76 22.07
N ALA A 194 -5.38 10.36 21.04
CA ALA A 194 -4.00 10.78 21.01
C ALA A 194 -3.93 12.29 21.32
N ASN A 195 -3.45 12.63 22.51
CA ASN A 195 -3.13 14.00 22.92
C ASN A 195 -1.72 14.32 22.45
N PHE A 196 -1.44 15.52 21.96
CA PHE A 196 -0.09 15.93 21.54
C PHE A 196 0.16 17.40 21.83
N SER A 197 1.38 17.80 22.20
CA SER A 197 1.69 19.19 22.56
C SER A 197 2.17 19.99 21.35
N GLU A 198 2.98 19.39 20.50
CA GLU A 198 3.75 20.09 19.46
C GLU A 198 3.56 19.49 18.07
N VAL A 199 3.67 20.36 17.07
CA VAL A 199 3.57 19.99 15.66
C VAL A 199 4.66 20.74 14.88
N ASP A 200 5.65 20.00 14.38
CA ASP A 200 6.67 20.54 13.50
C ASP A 200 6.18 20.51 12.05
N LYS A 201 5.74 21.67 11.56
CA LYS A 201 5.24 21.84 10.18
C LYS A 201 6.31 21.55 9.13
N THR A 202 7.60 21.69 9.47
CA THR A 202 8.71 21.40 8.56
C THR A 202 8.80 19.90 8.36
N VAL A 203 8.86 19.13 9.45
CA VAL A 203 8.89 17.65 9.42
C VAL A 203 7.63 17.12 8.75
N MET A 204 6.44 17.67 9.03
CA MET A 204 5.21 17.27 8.33
C MET A 204 5.28 17.49 6.82
N ARG A 205 5.78 18.66 6.38
CA ARG A 205 5.91 18.99 4.96
C ARG A 205 6.90 18.06 4.28
N GLU A 206 8.05 17.82 4.89
CA GLU A 206 9.08 16.92 4.38
C GLU A 206 8.57 15.48 4.31
N SER A 207 7.92 14.97 5.35
CA SER A 207 7.28 13.66 5.36
C SER A 207 6.22 13.51 4.27
N SER A 208 5.42 14.55 4.01
CA SER A 208 4.43 14.56 2.93
C SER A 208 5.07 14.54 1.53
N LEU A 209 6.12 15.34 1.32
CA LEU A 209 6.89 15.36 0.07
C LEU A 209 7.57 14.02 -0.19
N PHE A 210 8.20 13.46 0.84
CA PHE A 210 8.83 12.15 0.78
C PHE A 210 7.84 11.06 0.37
N ARG A 211 6.67 10.99 1.02
CA ARG A 211 5.62 10.02 0.66
C ARG A 211 5.12 10.21 -0.76
N SER A 212 4.93 11.45 -1.18
CA SER A 212 4.52 11.76 -2.56
C SER A 212 5.56 11.28 -3.58
N ARG A 213 6.84 11.46 -3.27
CA ARG A 213 7.95 10.95 -4.10
C ARG A 213 8.01 9.43 -4.12
N MET A 214 7.86 8.77 -2.96
CA MET A 214 7.84 7.31 -2.88
C MET A 214 6.69 6.71 -3.68
N GLN A 215 5.48 7.27 -3.56
CA GLN A 215 4.32 6.86 -4.36
C GLN A 215 4.55 7.07 -5.86
N ALA A 216 5.21 8.16 -6.25
CA ALA A 216 5.53 8.40 -7.66
C ALA A 216 6.52 7.35 -8.20
N LEU A 217 7.55 7.00 -7.42
CA LEU A 217 8.52 5.96 -7.78
C LEU A 217 7.86 4.58 -7.85
N GLU A 218 6.96 4.26 -6.92
CA GLU A 218 6.22 3.00 -6.91
C GLU A 218 5.35 2.85 -8.17
N ARG A 219 4.57 3.89 -8.52
CA ARG A 219 3.81 3.89 -9.79
C ARG A 219 4.69 3.80 -11.02
N GLU A 220 5.87 4.43 -10.98
CA GLU A 220 6.85 4.32 -12.07
C GLU A 220 7.32 2.87 -12.23
N VAL A 221 7.64 2.18 -11.12
CA VAL A 221 7.99 0.75 -11.12
C VAL A 221 6.85 -0.09 -11.70
N GLU A 222 5.63 0.04 -11.17
CA GLU A 222 4.46 -0.70 -11.65
C GLU A 222 4.21 -0.49 -13.14
N THR A 223 4.28 0.76 -13.60
CA THR A 223 4.09 1.12 -15.01
C THR A 223 5.17 0.46 -15.87
N LYS A 224 6.43 0.53 -15.45
CA LYS A 224 7.56 -0.04 -16.20
C LYS A 224 7.57 -1.56 -16.21
N GLU A 225 7.15 -2.19 -15.13
CA GLU A 225 6.99 -3.64 -15.07
C GLU A 225 5.87 -4.12 -15.99
N LYS A 226 4.74 -3.40 -16.00
CA LYS A 226 3.67 -3.67 -16.96
C LYS A 226 4.12 -3.50 -18.41
N GLU A 227 4.83 -2.42 -18.73
CA GLU A 227 5.40 -2.19 -20.06
C GLU A 227 6.35 -3.32 -20.48
N ALA A 228 7.22 -3.79 -19.57
CA ALA A 228 8.13 -4.90 -19.83
C ALA A 228 7.39 -6.23 -20.02
N GLN A 229 6.37 -6.50 -19.20
CA GLN A 229 5.53 -7.68 -19.33
C GLN A 229 4.77 -7.69 -20.66
N ASP A 230 4.17 -6.56 -21.05
CA ASP A 230 3.49 -6.38 -22.33
C ASP A 230 4.45 -6.58 -23.51
N ALA A 231 5.66 -6.05 -23.43
CA ALA A 231 6.69 -6.25 -24.46
C ALA A 231 7.09 -7.74 -24.59
N ASN A 232 7.19 -8.45 -23.48
CA ASN A 232 7.48 -9.88 -23.46
C ASN A 232 6.35 -10.73 -24.05
N TYR A 233 5.09 -10.43 -23.70
CA TYR A 233 3.93 -11.08 -24.34
C TYR A 233 3.91 -10.83 -25.84
N LYS A 234 4.09 -9.57 -26.27
CA LYS A 234 4.15 -9.17 -27.68
C LYS A 234 5.22 -9.97 -28.45
N ALA A 235 6.45 -10.00 -27.95
CA ALA A 235 7.55 -10.69 -28.61
C ALA A 235 7.28 -12.20 -28.75
N LYS A 236 6.72 -12.81 -27.71
CA LYS A 236 6.36 -14.23 -27.72
C LYS A 236 5.24 -14.54 -28.72
N VAL A 237 4.22 -13.68 -28.82
CA VAL A 237 3.18 -13.83 -29.85
C VAL A 237 3.76 -13.72 -31.26
N ILE A 238 4.61 -12.71 -31.53
CA ILE A 238 5.28 -12.55 -32.83
C ILE A 238 6.11 -13.81 -33.16
N GLN A 239 6.88 -14.32 -32.21
CA GLN A 239 7.70 -15.51 -32.38
C GLN A 239 6.84 -16.73 -32.76
N LEU A 240 5.74 -16.97 -32.03
CA LEU A 240 4.83 -18.08 -32.31
C LEU A 240 4.18 -17.95 -33.70
N VAL A 241 3.82 -16.73 -34.11
CA VAL A 241 3.30 -16.46 -35.47
C VAL A 241 4.34 -16.79 -36.53
N ILE A 242 5.61 -16.37 -36.33
CA ILE A 242 6.72 -16.68 -37.25
C ILE A 242 6.96 -18.19 -37.34
N GLN A 243 6.79 -18.91 -36.23
CA GLN A 243 6.91 -20.37 -36.15
C GLN A 243 5.68 -21.12 -36.69
N ASN A 244 4.66 -20.39 -37.18
CA ASN A 244 3.38 -20.92 -37.65
C ASN A 244 2.57 -21.66 -36.56
N GLU A 245 2.81 -21.36 -35.28
CA GLU A 245 2.06 -21.87 -34.13
C GLU A 245 0.86 -20.95 -33.80
N LEU A 246 -0.03 -20.76 -34.77
CA LEU A 246 -1.09 -19.73 -34.72
C LEU A 246 -2.06 -19.90 -33.55
N GLN A 247 -2.38 -21.14 -33.15
CA GLN A 247 -3.28 -21.38 -32.02
C GLN A 247 -2.64 -20.95 -30.70
N ALA A 248 -1.37 -21.31 -30.47
CA ALA A 248 -0.64 -20.90 -29.26
C ALA A 248 -0.48 -19.38 -29.20
N ALA A 249 -0.21 -18.74 -30.34
CA ALA A 249 -0.18 -17.29 -30.46
C ALA A 249 -1.53 -16.65 -30.11
N SER A 250 -2.63 -17.20 -30.63
CA SER A 250 -4.02 -16.78 -30.32
C SER A 250 -4.33 -16.91 -28.83
N ASP A 251 -4.02 -18.04 -28.22
CA ASP A 251 -4.31 -18.29 -26.81
C ASP A 251 -3.54 -17.32 -25.91
N LEU A 252 -2.28 -17.05 -26.25
CA LEU A 252 -1.45 -16.08 -25.54
C LEU A 252 -1.97 -14.65 -25.70
N TYR A 253 -2.42 -14.28 -26.91
CA TYR A 253 -3.06 -12.99 -27.19
C TYR A 253 -4.37 -12.82 -26.42
N LYS A 254 -5.24 -13.84 -26.40
CA LYS A 254 -6.53 -13.81 -25.68
C LYS A 254 -6.32 -13.66 -24.17
N ARG A 255 -5.35 -14.36 -23.58
CA ARG A 255 -4.98 -14.16 -22.17
C ARG A 255 -4.56 -12.72 -21.86
N ALA A 256 -3.88 -12.06 -22.80
CA ALA A 256 -3.53 -10.64 -22.64
C ALA A 256 -4.78 -9.74 -22.69
N CYS A 257 -5.78 -10.05 -23.53
CA CYS A 257 -7.07 -9.35 -23.56
C CYS A 257 -7.88 -9.54 -22.26
N ASP A 258 -7.89 -10.77 -21.73
CA ASP A 258 -8.67 -11.15 -20.54
C ASP A 258 -8.12 -10.52 -19.25
N SER A 259 -6.86 -10.08 -19.26
CA SER A 259 -6.24 -9.37 -18.13
C SER A 259 -6.76 -7.93 -17.94
N GLY A 260 -7.74 -7.48 -18.73
CA GLY A 260 -8.26 -6.11 -18.73
C GLY A 260 -9.75 -5.96 -19.03
N THR A 261 -10.12 -4.84 -19.67
CA THR A 261 -11.50 -4.38 -19.96
C THR A 261 -12.19 -5.12 -21.12
N GLY A 262 -11.63 -6.25 -21.57
CA GLY A 262 -12.04 -6.91 -22.82
C GLY A 262 -11.58 -6.16 -24.08
N GLN A 263 -10.72 -5.14 -23.93
CA GLN A 263 -10.11 -4.43 -25.06
C GLN A 263 -8.84 -5.14 -25.55
N PRO A 264 -8.53 -5.06 -26.86
CA PRO A 264 -7.25 -5.51 -27.39
C PRO A 264 -6.07 -4.89 -26.63
N PRO A 265 -4.96 -5.62 -26.43
CA PRO A 265 -3.78 -5.04 -25.79
C PRO A 265 -3.25 -3.85 -26.60
N SER A 266 -2.60 -2.90 -25.93
CA SER A 266 -2.04 -1.69 -26.54
C SER A 266 -1.06 -1.98 -27.70
N TRP A 267 -0.42 -3.15 -27.66
CA TRP A 267 0.51 -3.64 -28.67
C TRP A 267 -0.13 -4.46 -29.81
N SER A 268 -1.45 -4.68 -29.80
CA SER A 268 -2.19 -5.43 -30.84
C SER A 268 -1.92 -4.87 -32.25
N ALA A 269 -1.76 -3.56 -32.36
CA ALA A 269 -1.44 -2.89 -33.60
C ALA A 269 -0.12 -3.38 -34.23
N GLU A 270 0.89 -3.64 -33.41
CA GLU A 270 2.22 -4.04 -33.86
C GLU A 270 2.26 -5.47 -34.39
N ILE A 271 1.52 -6.38 -33.74
CA ILE A 271 1.48 -7.79 -34.15
C ILE A 271 0.62 -8.00 -35.40
N SER A 272 -0.28 -7.06 -35.72
CA SER A 272 -1.20 -7.16 -36.87
C SER A 272 -0.48 -7.40 -38.19
N ALA A 273 0.64 -6.71 -38.42
CA ALA A 273 1.43 -6.89 -39.63
C ALA A 273 1.96 -8.32 -39.78
N TYR A 274 2.41 -8.92 -38.67
CA TYR A 274 2.94 -10.29 -38.66
C TYR A 274 1.83 -11.31 -38.87
N VAL A 275 0.72 -11.18 -38.14
CA VAL A 275 -0.43 -12.10 -38.23
C VAL A 275 -1.04 -12.06 -39.63
N ARG A 276 -1.28 -10.88 -40.21
CA ARG A 276 -1.88 -10.74 -41.54
C ARG A 276 -0.91 -11.13 -42.67
N SER A 277 0.39 -11.09 -42.43
CA SER A 277 1.39 -11.66 -43.35
C SER A 277 1.38 -13.19 -43.33
N ALA A 278 1.15 -13.81 -42.17
CA ALA A 278 1.11 -15.26 -42.01
C ALA A 278 -0.24 -15.86 -42.44
N VAL A 279 -1.34 -15.13 -42.24
CA VAL A 279 -2.71 -15.58 -42.49
C VAL A 279 -3.41 -14.61 -43.45
N ARG A 280 -3.76 -15.10 -44.64
CA ARG A 280 -4.45 -14.29 -45.67
C ARG A 280 -5.95 -14.14 -45.44
N ASP A 281 -6.58 -15.12 -44.79
CA ASP A 281 -8.02 -15.09 -44.51
C ASP A 281 -8.32 -14.16 -43.32
N THR A 282 -8.96 -13.03 -43.62
CA THR A 282 -9.34 -12.03 -42.61
C THR A 282 -10.32 -12.58 -41.58
N THR A 283 -11.23 -13.47 -41.98
CA THR A 283 -12.20 -14.10 -41.07
C THR A 283 -11.50 -14.98 -40.05
N PHE A 284 -10.47 -15.71 -40.50
CA PHE A 284 -9.65 -16.54 -39.64
C PHE A 284 -8.80 -15.70 -38.67
N VAL A 285 -8.24 -14.58 -39.15
CA VAL A 285 -7.52 -13.61 -38.30
C VAL A 285 -8.44 -13.08 -37.20
N ASP A 286 -9.65 -12.66 -37.54
CA ASP A 286 -10.57 -12.04 -36.57
C ASP A 286 -11.06 -13.06 -35.51
N ALA A 287 -11.16 -14.35 -35.86
CA ALA A 287 -11.51 -15.42 -34.93
C ALA A 287 -10.37 -15.77 -33.94
N LEU A 288 -9.13 -15.76 -34.41
CA LEU A 288 -7.95 -16.08 -33.59
C LEU A 288 -7.45 -14.88 -32.79
N PHE A 289 -7.51 -13.68 -33.38
CA PHE A 289 -6.99 -12.44 -32.81
C PHE A 289 -8.09 -11.38 -32.80
N PRO A 290 -9.09 -11.50 -31.91
CA PRO A 290 -10.22 -10.57 -31.89
C PRO A 290 -9.76 -9.12 -31.64
N GLY A 291 -10.33 -8.19 -32.41
CA GLY A 291 -10.06 -6.76 -32.30
C GLY A 291 -8.70 -6.32 -32.85
N LEU A 292 -8.03 -7.15 -33.63
CA LEU A 292 -6.74 -6.82 -34.24
C LEU A 292 -6.91 -5.76 -35.36
N PRO A 293 -6.29 -4.57 -35.24
CA PRO A 293 -6.51 -3.47 -36.18
C PRO A 293 -5.95 -3.81 -37.57
N LEU A 294 -6.43 -3.13 -38.62
CA LEU A 294 -6.10 -3.48 -40.00
C LEU A 294 -4.66 -3.14 -40.41
N VAL A 295 -4.08 -2.05 -39.91
CA VAL A 295 -2.70 -1.63 -40.25
C VAL A 295 -2.11 -0.80 -39.11
N SER A 296 -0.83 -1.03 -38.79
CA SER A 296 -0.05 -0.15 -37.92
C SER A 296 1.40 -0.03 -38.39
N LYS A 297 2.02 1.11 -38.07
CA LYS A 297 3.47 1.27 -38.15
C LYS A 297 4.10 0.62 -36.93
N VAL A 298 5.13 -0.21 -37.12
CA VAL A 298 5.85 -0.87 -36.03
C VAL A 298 6.70 0.17 -35.27
N PRO A 299 6.47 0.41 -33.97
CA PRO A 299 7.34 1.21 -33.11
C PRO A 299 8.72 0.55 -32.95
N LYS A 300 9.77 1.36 -32.81
CA LYS A 300 11.18 0.90 -32.85
C LYS A 300 11.78 0.48 -31.51
N LYS A 301 11.04 0.47 -30.40
CA LYS A 301 11.62 0.09 -29.10
C LYS A 301 11.69 -1.44 -28.96
N SER A 302 12.88 -1.95 -28.65
CA SER A 302 13.13 -3.36 -28.43
C SER A 302 12.73 -3.80 -27.01
N VAL A 303 12.52 -5.10 -26.81
CA VAL A 303 12.18 -5.69 -25.50
C VAL A 303 13.27 -5.37 -24.47
N GLU A 304 14.54 -5.47 -24.88
CA GLU A 304 15.70 -5.20 -24.00
C GLU A 304 15.69 -3.76 -23.48
N THR A 305 15.16 -2.82 -24.26
CA THR A 305 15.02 -1.43 -23.82
C THR A 305 13.99 -1.31 -22.70
N PHE A 306 12.84 -1.98 -22.81
CA PHE A 306 11.80 -1.95 -21.76
C PHE A 306 12.26 -2.64 -20.48
N GLU A 307 12.93 -3.79 -20.59
CA GLU A 307 13.48 -4.50 -19.44
C GLU A 307 14.56 -3.70 -18.71
N ARG A 308 15.43 -3.01 -19.46
CA ARG A 308 16.41 -2.08 -18.88
C ARG A 308 15.73 -0.94 -18.14
N ASP A 309 14.75 -0.27 -18.76
CA ASP A 309 14.02 0.84 -18.13
C ASP A 309 13.31 0.38 -16.83
N ALA A 310 12.71 -0.81 -16.83
CA ALA A 310 12.10 -1.41 -15.64
C ALA A 310 13.12 -1.74 -14.54
N SER A 311 14.28 -2.29 -14.93
CA SER A 311 15.37 -2.56 -14.01
C SER A 311 15.91 -1.29 -13.36
N GLU A 312 16.09 -0.22 -14.13
CA GLU A 312 16.52 1.07 -13.64
C GLU A 312 15.49 1.70 -12.69
N ALA A 313 14.20 1.59 -12.98
CA ALA A 313 13.12 2.04 -12.10
C ALA A 313 13.14 1.29 -10.76
N ARG A 314 13.23 -0.05 -10.79
CA ARG A 314 13.38 -0.87 -9.57
C ARG A 314 14.60 -0.46 -8.75
N CYS A 315 15.74 -0.26 -9.40
CA CYS A 315 16.98 0.16 -8.73
C CYS A 315 16.80 1.51 -8.03
N ARG A 316 16.14 2.48 -8.70
CA ARG A 316 15.85 3.79 -8.10
C ARG A 316 14.91 3.69 -6.90
N PHE A 317 13.84 2.90 -6.99
CA PHE A 317 12.92 2.67 -5.87
C PHE A 317 13.62 1.98 -4.70
N ALA A 318 14.40 0.92 -4.95
CA ALA A 318 15.15 0.19 -3.93
C ALA A 318 16.16 1.09 -3.20
N LYS A 319 16.90 1.93 -3.94
CA LYS A 319 17.83 2.92 -3.35
C LYS A 319 17.10 3.94 -2.47
N ALA A 320 15.95 4.46 -2.92
CA ALA A 320 15.16 5.39 -2.13
C ALA A 320 14.61 4.73 -0.84
N LYS A 321 14.14 3.48 -0.93
CA LYS A 321 13.65 2.71 0.22
C LYS A 321 14.76 2.40 1.24
N ALA A 322 15.95 2.04 0.76
CA ALA A 322 17.11 1.80 1.63
C ALA A 322 17.56 3.07 2.36
N ALA A 323 17.61 4.20 1.66
CA ALA A 323 17.96 5.48 2.25
C ALA A 323 16.98 5.91 3.36
N GLU A 324 15.69 5.64 3.20
CA GLU A 324 14.68 5.90 4.24
C GLU A 324 14.81 4.96 5.44
N ALA A 325 15.17 3.70 5.21
CA ALA A 325 15.43 2.76 6.29
C ALA A 325 16.65 3.19 7.14
N GLU A 326 17.71 3.68 6.50
CA GLU A 326 18.87 4.25 7.18
C GLU A 326 18.50 5.50 7.98
N LYS A 327 17.74 6.43 7.38
CA LYS A 327 17.21 7.62 8.08
C LYS A 327 16.41 7.23 9.32
N THR A 328 15.49 6.26 9.17
CA THR A 328 14.65 5.77 10.28
C THR A 328 15.50 5.17 11.40
N LYS A 329 16.50 4.36 11.03
CA LYS A 329 17.42 3.77 12.00
C LYS A 329 18.24 4.84 12.73
N LEU A 330 18.69 5.88 12.03
CA LEU A 330 19.41 6.99 12.64
C LEU A 330 18.54 7.74 13.67
N ILE A 331 17.29 8.05 13.32
CA ILE A 331 16.34 8.67 14.23
C ILE A 331 16.15 7.79 15.48
N GLN A 332 15.95 6.49 15.28
CA GLN A 332 15.78 5.53 16.37
C GLN A 332 17.00 5.52 17.32
N LEU A 333 18.22 5.45 16.78
CA LEU A 333 19.45 5.45 17.58
C LEU A 333 19.56 6.73 18.41
N VAL A 334 19.24 7.90 17.85
CA VAL A 334 19.25 9.15 18.61
C VAL A 334 18.17 9.16 19.69
N THR A 335 16.95 8.71 19.39
CA THR A 335 15.87 8.61 20.39
C THR A 335 16.24 7.67 21.54
N GLN A 336 17.00 6.62 21.26
CA GLN A 336 17.52 5.67 22.25
C GLN A 336 18.80 6.18 22.96
N ASN A 337 19.24 7.41 22.68
CA ASN A 337 20.47 8.01 23.20
C ASN A 337 21.75 7.22 22.84
N GLU A 338 21.73 6.46 21.75
CA GLU A 338 22.89 5.72 21.21
C GLU A 338 23.70 6.61 20.24
N LEU A 339 24.19 7.74 20.75
CA LEU A 339 24.75 8.83 19.92
C LEU A 339 25.97 8.40 19.09
N GLN A 340 26.84 7.52 19.64
CA GLN A 340 28.00 7.02 18.90
C GLN A 340 27.58 6.16 17.70
N ALA A 341 26.64 5.22 17.90
CA ALA A 341 26.13 4.38 16.82
C ALA A 341 25.40 5.21 15.76
N ALA A 342 24.69 6.27 16.18
CA ALA A 342 24.08 7.24 15.28
C ALA A 342 25.14 7.98 14.44
N SER A 343 26.19 8.50 15.07
CA SER A 343 27.33 9.13 14.38
C SER A 343 27.98 8.17 13.37
N ASP A 344 28.26 6.93 13.76
CA ASP A 344 28.90 5.94 12.89
C ASP A 344 28.01 5.56 11.69
N LEU A 345 26.70 5.48 11.90
CA LEU A 345 25.74 5.27 10.82
C LEU A 345 25.72 6.47 9.86
N TYR A 346 25.70 7.70 10.39
CA TYR A 346 25.72 8.92 9.59
C TYR A 346 27.00 9.05 8.77
N LYS A 347 28.18 8.79 9.38
CA LYS A 347 29.48 8.81 8.70
C LYS A 347 29.56 7.77 7.58
N ARG A 348 29.06 6.55 7.81
CA ARG A 348 28.95 5.53 6.74
C ARG A 348 28.06 6.00 5.59
N ALA A 349 26.94 6.65 5.89
CA ALA A 349 26.06 7.19 4.86
C ALA A 349 26.71 8.35 4.06
N CYS A 350 27.53 9.19 4.68
CA CYS A 350 28.31 10.22 3.99
C CYS A 350 29.43 9.62 3.11
N ASN A 351 30.12 8.60 3.60
CA ASN A 351 31.26 7.98 2.90
C ASN A 351 30.85 7.19 1.65
N SER A 352 29.61 6.69 1.59
CA SER A 352 29.10 6.02 0.40
C SER A 352 28.81 6.98 -0.76
N ILE A 353 28.72 8.29 -0.49
CA ILE A 353 28.37 9.34 -1.45
C ILE A 353 29.46 10.41 -1.48
N THR A 354 30.66 10.10 -1.98
CA THR A 354 31.70 11.11 -2.31
C THR A 354 32.08 12.10 -1.17
N GLY A 355 31.81 11.77 0.09
CA GLY A 355 31.99 12.68 1.23
C GLY A 355 30.93 13.78 1.35
N GLN A 356 29.85 13.74 0.58
CA GLN A 356 28.72 14.64 0.74
C GLN A 356 27.72 14.09 1.77
N PRO A 357 27.06 14.96 2.55
CA PRO A 357 25.95 14.53 3.41
C PRO A 357 24.90 13.77 2.61
N PRO A 358 24.31 12.69 3.13
CA PRO A 358 23.24 12.01 2.45
C PRO A 358 22.08 12.97 2.20
N SER A 359 21.37 12.82 1.08
CA SER A 359 20.33 13.78 0.67
C SER A 359 19.23 13.95 1.73
N TRP A 360 19.00 12.93 2.56
CA TRP A 360 18.01 12.93 3.64
C TRP A 360 18.49 13.58 4.95
N SER A 361 19.78 13.97 5.05
CA SER A 361 20.35 14.60 6.26
C SER A 361 19.66 15.92 6.64
N ARG A 362 19.17 16.66 5.63
CA ARG A 362 18.44 17.91 5.83
C ARG A 362 17.06 17.68 6.45
N ASP A 363 16.51 16.48 6.22
CA ASP A 363 15.17 16.06 6.63
C ASP A 363 15.16 15.40 8.01
N LEU A 364 16.28 15.46 8.73
CA LEU A 364 16.37 14.93 10.09
C LEU A 364 15.69 15.90 11.08
N PRO A 365 14.96 15.38 12.08
CA PRO A 365 14.43 16.20 13.16
C PRO A 365 15.53 17.06 13.79
N ILE A 366 15.18 18.27 14.23
CA ILE A 366 16.15 19.21 14.84
C ILE A 366 16.94 18.56 15.99
N PRO A 367 16.32 17.79 16.92
CA PRO A 367 17.07 17.12 17.97
C PRO A 367 18.13 16.15 17.44
N VAL A 368 17.81 15.43 16.37
CA VAL A 368 18.73 14.48 15.71
C VAL A 368 19.89 15.20 15.06
N ARG A 369 19.63 16.31 14.36
CA ARG A 369 20.70 17.14 13.76
C ARG A 369 21.64 17.72 14.82
N ARG A 370 21.10 18.19 15.95
CA ARG A 370 21.91 18.69 17.06
C ARG A 370 22.78 17.57 17.64
N ALA A 371 22.16 16.44 17.99
CA ALA A 371 22.83 15.27 18.52
C ALA A 371 24.03 14.79 17.68
N ILE A 372 23.86 14.72 16.35
CA ILE A 372 24.93 14.31 15.43
C ILE A 372 26.04 15.35 15.35
N ARG A 373 25.69 16.64 15.29
CA ARG A 373 26.69 17.72 15.23
C ARG A 373 27.52 17.81 16.51
N ASP A 374 26.91 17.52 17.66
CA ASP A 374 27.60 17.62 18.95
C ASP A 374 28.47 16.38 19.26
N THR A 375 28.45 15.34 18.40
CA THR A 375 29.32 14.15 18.47
C THR A 375 30.55 14.20 17.55
N ASP A 376 30.60 15.17 16.63
CA ASP A 376 31.77 15.52 15.82
C ASP A 376 32.58 16.65 16.47
#